data_AF-G8LY07-F1
#
_entry.id   AF-G8LY07-F1
#
_cell.length_a   1.000
_cell.length_b   1.000
_cell.length_c   1.000
_cell.angle_alpha   90.00
_cell.angle_beta   90.00
_cell.angle_gamma   90.00
#
_symmetry.space_group_name_H-M   'P 1'
#
loop_
_entity.id
_entity.type
_entity.pdbx_description
1 polymer ?
#
loop_
_entity_poly.entity_id
_entity_poly.type
_entity_poly.pdbx_seq_one_letter_code
_entity_poly.pdbx_strand_id
1 'polypeptide(L)'
;MSNNNLLDILLFPKSFYKKISDKLLTLYLGIILVGFIDMGFSLYADLPMYFLRKPPTALLFNISLTLCFIILAGLIDIVFFALPLFDIFKFFRVKERIKNINGQLIKLMKIYVVSHFLVVPVNAFFLFLSNGFYGPKGAVFYISFFMLSIVTPVWHSAIMTRGINAIYNFDERLKGAVFGLVYIWSTLLGYALGYIIDNWLIVFLT
;
A
#
# COMPACT_ATOMS: atom_id res chain seq x y z
N MET A 1 -13.19 -30.25 3.89
CA MET A 1 -11.94 -29.69 4.42
C MET A 1 -10.91 -29.67 3.31
N SER A 2 -10.74 -28.59 2.55
CA SER A 2 -9.75 -28.51 1.47
C SER A 2 -9.71 -27.11 0.86
N ASN A 3 -8.55 -26.67 0.35
CA ASN A 3 -8.23 -25.43 -0.39
C ASN A 3 -7.96 -24.09 0.34
N ASN A 4 -8.09 -23.97 1.66
CA ASN A 4 -7.77 -22.68 2.31
C ASN A 4 -6.26 -22.38 2.42
N ASN A 5 -5.36 -23.37 2.40
CA ASN A 5 -3.94 -23.14 2.68
C ASN A 5 -3.25 -22.20 1.67
N LEU A 6 -3.42 -22.41 0.36
CA LEU A 6 -2.71 -21.61 -0.64
C LEU A 6 -3.22 -20.16 -0.67
N LEU A 7 -4.55 -19.99 -0.60
CA LEU A 7 -5.15 -18.65 -0.50
C LEU A 7 -4.81 -17.97 0.83
N ASP A 8 -4.66 -18.71 1.93
CA ASP A 8 -4.25 -18.16 3.22
C ASP A 8 -2.78 -17.72 3.21
N ILE A 9 -1.92 -18.38 2.44
CA ILE A 9 -0.52 -17.96 2.22
C ILE A 9 -0.50 -16.69 1.36
N LEU A 10 -1.21 -16.69 0.23
CA LEU A 10 -1.18 -15.56 -0.71
C LEU A 10 -1.90 -14.32 -0.20
N LEU A 11 -2.95 -14.46 0.62
CA LEU A 11 -3.83 -13.33 0.99
C LEU A 11 -3.90 -13.04 2.48
N PHE A 12 -3.07 -13.71 3.28
CA PHE A 12 -3.24 -13.90 4.73
C PHE A 12 -4.53 -14.65 5.13
N PRO A 13 -4.52 -15.40 6.24
CA PRO A 13 -5.71 -16.11 6.71
C PRO A 13 -6.76 -15.14 7.25
N LYS A 14 -8.05 -15.47 7.09
CA LYS A 14 -9.16 -14.64 7.61
C LYS A 14 -9.08 -14.41 9.13
N SER A 15 -8.55 -15.40 9.86
CA SER A 15 -8.34 -15.33 11.31
C SER A 15 -7.29 -14.28 11.70
N PHE A 16 -6.30 -14.01 10.86
CA PHE A 16 -5.32 -12.95 11.07
C PHE A 16 -6.01 -11.58 11.07
N TYR A 17 -6.83 -11.29 10.05
CA TYR A 17 -7.53 -10.00 9.96
C TYR A 17 -8.49 -9.74 11.12
N LYS A 18 -9.17 -10.78 11.61
CA LYS A 18 -10.06 -10.67 12.78
C LYS A 18 -9.32 -10.31 14.07
N LYS A 19 -8.02 -10.61 14.16
CA LYS A 19 -7.17 -10.31 15.32
C LYS A 19 -6.54 -8.90 15.25
N ILE A 20 -6.72 -8.16 14.15
CA ILE A 20 -6.22 -6.79 14.04
C ILE A 20 -6.89 -5.92 15.10
N SER A 21 -6.08 -5.29 15.94
CA SER A 21 -6.54 -4.40 17.01
C SER A 21 -7.03 -3.06 16.47
N ASP A 22 -7.83 -2.35 17.25
CA ASP A 22 -8.27 -0.98 17.01
C ASP A 22 -7.34 0.07 17.66
N LYS A 23 -6.20 -0.33 18.22
CA LYS A 23 -5.26 0.59 18.88
C LYS A 23 -4.47 1.44 17.89
N LEU A 24 -4.43 2.77 18.08
CA LEU A 24 -3.70 3.70 17.21
C LEU A 24 -2.18 3.50 17.21
N LEU A 25 -1.59 3.05 18.32
CA LEU A 25 -0.12 2.95 18.44
C LEU A 25 0.52 2.13 17.31
N THR A 26 -0.04 0.95 17.00
CA THR A 26 0.47 0.11 15.90
C THR A 26 0.21 0.70 14.51
N LEU A 27 -0.72 1.65 14.39
CA LEU A 27 -0.98 2.34 13.12
C LEU A 27 0.11 3.37 12.83
N TYR A 28 0.67 4.04 13.84
CA TYR A 28 1.78 4.98 13.64
C TYR A 28 3.01 4.32 13.01
N LEU A 29 3.33 3.09 13.42
CA LEU A 29 4.38 2.31 12.78
C LEU A 29 4.04 1.97 11.31
N GLY A 30 2.77 1.71 11.04
CA GLY A 30 2.27 1.48 9.69
C GLY A 30 2.39 2.70 8.79
N ILE A 31 2.11 3.91 9.31
CA ILE A 31 2.28 5.17 8.59
C ILE A 31 3.73 5.36 8.15
N ILE A 32 4.68 5.17 9.06
CA ILE A 32 6.10 5.29 8.74
C ILE A 32 6.51 4.25 7.69
N LEU A 33 6.03 3.01 7.83
CA LEU A 33 6.34 1.92 6.90
C LEU A 33 5.84 2.21 5.49
N VAL A 34 4.57 2.60 5.33
CA VAL A 34 3.97 2.90 4.03
C VAL A 34 4.68 4.09 3.39
N GLY A 35 4.88 5.17 4.13
CA GLY A 35 5.59 6.33 3.60
C GLY A 35 7.04 6.04 3.18
N PHE A 36 7.72 5.14 3.90
CA PHE A 36 9.06 4.69 3.51
C PHE A 36 9.03 3.88 2.22
N ILE A 37 7.99 3.05 2.02
CA ILE A 37 7.80 2.30 0.78
C ILE A 37 7.57 3.25 -0.40
N ASP A 38 6.64 4.20 -0.25
CA ASP A 38 6.27 5.13 -1.34
C ASP A 38 7.45 6.01 -1.75
N MET A 39 8.08 6.67 -0.77
CA MET A 39 9.25 7.51 -1.01
C MET A 39 10.45 6.67 -1.47
N GLY A 40 10.63 5.48 -0.90
CA GLY A 40 11.76 4.60 -1.19
C GLY A 40 11.74 4.09 -2.63
N PHE A 41 10.57 3.68 -3.14
CA PHE A 41 10.44 3.28 -4.54
C PHE A 41 10.61 4.46 -5.50
N SER A 42 10.07 5.62 -5.16
CA SER A 42 10.16 6.83 -6.01
C SER A 42 11.59 7.36 -6.09
N LEU A 43 12.33 7.34 -4.98
CA LEU A 43 13.73 7.79 -4.94
C LEU A 43 14.73 6.75 -5.45
N TYR A 44 14.34 5.48 -5.64
CA TYR A 44 15.27 4.38 -5.89
C TYR A 44 16.27 4.66 -7.03
N ALA A 45 15.78 5.17 -8.16
CA ALA A 45 16.62 5.45 -9.33
C ALA A 45 17.51 6.70 -9.12
N ASP A 46 17.03 7.68 -8.35
CA ASP A 46 17.61 9.01 -8.24
C ASP A 46 18.34 9.27 -6.90
N LEU A 47 18.46 8.24 -6.05
CA LEU A 47 19.23 8.30 -4.79
C LEU A 47 20.63 8.95 -4.97
N PRO A 48 21.42 8.62 -6.01
CA PRO A 48 22.69 9.29 -6.25
C PRO A 48 22.57 10.79 -6.49
N MET A 49 21.53 11.23 -7.19
CA MET A 49 21.32 12.63 -7.55
C MET A 49 21.03 13.50 -6.33
N TYR A 50 20.29 12.96 -5.36
CA TYR A 50 19.82 13.73 -4.20
C TYR A 50 20.70 13.61 -2.96
N PHE A 51 21.43 12.49 -2.80
CA PHE A 51 22.15 12.22 -1.55
C PHE A 51 23.65 11.97 -1.73
N LEU A 52 24.10 11.46 -2.87
CA LEU A 52 25.53 11.15 -3.04
C LEU A 52 26.31 12.39 -3.47
N ARG A 53 27.49 12.58 -2.87
CA ARG A 53 28.45 13.65 -3.19
C ARG A 53 27.89 15.08 -3.03
N LYS A 54 26.85 15.26 -2.22
CA LYS A 54 26.31 16.59 -1.86
C LYS A 54 27.15 17.23 -0.75
N PRO A 55 27.23 18.58 -0.70
CA PRO A 55 27.80 19.29 0.45
C PRO A 55 27.09 18.91 1.75
N PRO A 56 27.78 18.91 2.93
CA PRO A 56 27.18 18.47 4.19
C PRO A 56 25.88 19.17 4.58
N THR A 57 25.76 20.47 4.31
CA THR A 57 24.57 21.27 4.59
C THR A 57 23.37 20.84 3.74
N ALA A 58 23.57 20.69 2.43
CA ALA A 58 22.54 20.20 1.51
C ALA A 58 22.15 18.75 1.82
N LEU A 59 23.12 17.90 2.18
CA LEU A 59 22.85 16.52 2.56
C LEU A 59 21.96 16.43 3.81
N LEU A 60 22.28 17.19 4.86
CA LEU A 60 21.47 17.24 6.09
C LEU A 60 20.06 17.75 5.82
N PHE A 61 19.92 18.77 4.97
CA PHE A 61 18.62 19.29 4.54
C PHE A 61 17.79 18.21 3.82
N ASN A 62 18.38 17.56 2.81
CA ASN A 62 17.70 16.53 2.02
C ASN A 62 17.27 15.33 2.87
N ILE A 63 18.13 14.84 3.78
CA ILE A 63 17.79 13.75 4.69
C ILE A 63 16.61 14.15 5.59
N SER A 64 16.69 15.33 6.22
CA SER A 64 15.66 15.81 7.15
C SER A 64 14.32 15.99 6.45
N LEU A 65 14.33 16.58 5.24
CA LEU A 65 13.14 16.82 4.46
C LEU A 65 12.53 15.49 3.96
N THR A 66 13.36 14.53 3.55
CA THR A 66 12.90 13.19 3.14
C THR A 66 12.21 12.45 4.29
N LEU A 67 12.74 12.53 5.51
CA LEU A 67 12.08 11.96 6.69
C LEU A 67 10.70 12.60 6.95
N CYS A 68 10.57 13.91 6.74
CA CYS A 68 9.29 14.60 6.81
C CYS A 68 8.31 14.09 5.74
N PHE A 69 8.77 13.97 4.49
CA PHE A 69 7.96 13.46 3.38
C PHE A 69 7.56 12.00 3.55
N ILE A 70 8.40 11.16 4.15
CA ILE A 70 8.02 9.78 4.53
C ILE A 70 6.81 9.81 5.46
N ILE A 71 6.84 10.60 6.53
CA ILE A 71 5.71 10.67 7.47
C ILE A 71 4.45 11.21 6.78
N LEU A 72 4.61 12.27 5.96
CA LEU A 72 3.51 12.90 5.25
C LEU A 72 2.87 11.97 4.22
N ALA A 73 3.67 11.35 3.35
CA ALA A 73 3.21 10.45 2.30
C ALA A 73 2.46 9.26 2.89
N GLY A 74 3.03 8.60 3.90
CA GLY A 74 2.37 7.46 4.55
C GLY A 74 1.08 7.83 5.27
N LEU A 75 1.00 9.04 5.83
CA LEU A 75 -0.23 9.53 6.46
C LEU A 75 -1.30 9.79 5.41
N ILE A 76 -0.97 10.54 4.36
CA ILE A 76 -1.88 10.86 3.26
C ILE A 76 -2.37 9.56 2.63
N ASP A 77 -1.48 8.64 2.29
CA ASP A 77 -1.84 7.41 1.61
C ASP A 77 -2.85 6.58 2.42
N ILE A 78 -2.50 6.26 3.66
CA ILE A 78 -3.37 5.45 4.52
C ILE A 78 -4.73 6.12 4.77
N VAL A 79 -4.74 7.44 5.02
CA VAL A 79 -5.96 8.18 5.33
C VAL A 79 -6.86 8.29 4.10
N PHE A 80 -6.29 8.66 2.94
CA PHE A 80 -7.04 8.82 1.69
C PHE A 80 -7.44 7.48 1.09
N PHE A 81 -6.75 6.39 1.40
CA PHE A 81 -7.25 5.04 1.12
C PHE A 81 -8.48 4.73 1.98
N ALA A 82 -8.35 4.90 3.30
CA ALA A 82 -9.32 4.35 4.25
C ALA A 82 -10.61 5.17 4.32
N LEU A 83 -10.55 6.51 4.37
CA LEU A 83 -11.74 7.34 4.62
C LEU A 83 -12.82 7.17 3.53
N PRO A 84 -12.51 7.27 2.22
CA PRO A 84 -13.54 7.18 1.18
C PRO A 84 -14.16 5.77 1.11
N LEU A 85 -13.33 4.73 1.23
CA LEU A 85 -13.81 3.35 1.29
C LEU A 85 -14.64 3.09 2.55
N PHE A 86 -14.25 3.65 3.70
CA PHE A 86 -15.01 3.56 4.94
C PHE A 86 -16.40 4.14 4.78
N ASP A 87 -16.51 5.31 4.17
CA ASP A 87 -17.80 5.96 3.94
C ASP A 87 -18.68 5.17 2.97
N ILE A 88 -18.13 4.64 1.88
CA ILE A 88 -18.86 3.77 0.96
C ILE A 88 -19.35 2.51 1.68
N PHE A 89 -18.49 1.88 2.48
CA PHE A 89 -18.80 0.63 3.17
C PHE A 89 -19.82 0.78 4.29
N LYS A 90 -20.05 1.98 4.83
CA LYS A 90 -21.17 2.23 5.76
C LYS A 90 -22.53 1.99 5.11
N PHE A 91 -22.65 2.19 3.79
CA PHE A 91 -23.89 1.98 3.05
C PHE A 91 -24.11 0.51 2.66
N PHE A 92 -23.09 -0.33 2.83
CA PHE A 92 -23.18 -1.74 2.48
C PHE A 92 -23.95 -2.50 3.56
N ARG A 93 -24.73 -3.50 3.16
CA ARG A 93 -25.42 -4.37 4.10
C ARG A 93 -24.41 -5.26 4.83
N VAL A 94 -24.36 -5.10 6.15
CA VAL A 94 -23.47 -5.84 7.05
C VAL A 94 -24.26 -6.91 7.81
N LYS A 95 -23.70 -8.12 7.99
CA LYS A 95 -24.36 -9.19 8.77
C LYS A 95 -24.45 -8.85 10.26
N GLU A 96 -23.46 -8.12 10.77
CA GLU A 96 -23.38 -7.68 12.17
C GLU A 96 -23.28 -6.16 12.23
N ARG A 97 -23.99 -5.53 13.17
CA ARG A 97 -23.94 -4.08 13.34
C ARG A 97 -22.55 -3.66 13.83
N ILE A 98 -21.96 -2.66 13.17
CA ILE A 98 -20.68 -2.07 13.60
C ILE A 98 -20.90 -1.38 14.95
N LYS A 99 -20.27 -1.91 16.01
CA LYS A 99 -20.38 -1.36 17.38
C LYS A 99 -19.45 -0.18 17.63
N ASN A 100 -18.22 -0.23 17.08
CA ASN A 100 -17.19 0.81 17.24
C ASN A 100 -16.75 1.33 15.87
N ILE A 101 -17.29 2.48 15.47
CA ILE A 101 -17.03 3.12 14.16
C ILE A 101 -15.55 3.49 14.03
N ASN A 102 -14.98 4.17 15.03
CA ASN A 102 -13.58 4.61 15.00
C ASN A 102 -12.62 3.42 14.98
N GLY A 103 -12.90 2.39 15.78
CA GLY A 103 -12.11 1.17 15.77
C GLY A 103 -12.16 0.42 14.44
N GLN A 104 -13.30 0.46 13.75
CA GLN A 104 -13.44 -0.15 12.42
C GLN A 104 -12.62 0.59 11.35
N LEU A 105 -12.60 1.93 11.40
CA LEU A 105 -11.75 2.73 10.52
C LEU A 105 -10.26 2.42 10.73
N ILE A 106 -9.82 2.34 12.00
CA ILE A 106 -8.43 1.99 12.32
C ILE A 106 -8.07 0.58 11.81
N LYS A 107 -8.99 -0.38 11.91
CA LYS A 107 -8.78 -1.72 11.34
C LYS A 107 -8.67 -1.68 9.82
N LEU A 108 -9.49 -0.87 9.14
CA LEU A 108 -9.42 -0.68 7.70
C LEU A 108 -8.06 -0.11 7.28
N MET A 109 -7.59 0.94 7.96
CA MET A 109 -6.26 1.51 7.75
C MET A 109 -5.14 0.47 7.95
N LYS A 110 -5.25 -0.38 8.96
CA LYS A 110 -4.26 -1.45 9.20
C LYS A 110 -4.30 -2.56 8.16
N ILE A 111 -5.45 -2.85 7.58
CA ILE A 111 -5.53 -3.81 6.46
C ILE A 111 -4.70 -3.31 5.28
N TYR A 112 -4.80 -2.01 4.97
CA TYR A 112 -3.98 -1.36 3.96
C TYR A 112 -2.48 -1.44 4.28
N VAL A 113 -2.10 -1.12 5.51
CA VAL A 113 -0.69 -1.27 5.95
C VAL A 113 -0.23 -2.73 5.78
N VAL A 114 -1.04 -3.70 6.21
CA VAL A 114 -0.63 -5.10 6.20
C VAL A 114 -0.47 -5.65 4.79
N SER A 115 -1.28 -5.21 3.82
CA SER A 115 -1.17 -5.70 2.44
C SER A 115 0.18 -5.38 1.80
N HIS A 116 0.90 -4.37 2.28
CA HIS A 116 2.25 -4.04 1.81
C HIS A 116 3.28 -5.12 2.16
N PHE A 117 3.15 -5.83 3.29
CA PHE A 117 4.17 -6.81 3.70
C PHE A 117 4.36 -7.96 2.71
N LEU A 118 3.31 -8.36 1.99
CA LEU A 118 3.41 -9.42 0.99
C LEU A 118 3.84 -8.87 -0.37
N VAL A 119 3.30 -7.72 -0.77
CA VAL A 119 3.44 -7.21 -2.13
C VAL A 119 4.77 -6.47 -2.33
N VAL A 120 5.23 -5.73 -1.34
CA VAL A 120 6.44 -4.90 -1.45
C VAL A 120 7.70 -5.72 -1.74
N PRO A 121 7.98 -6.85 -1.05
CA PRO A 121 9.15 -7.66 -1.38
C PRO A 121 9.13 -8.16 -2.83
N VAL A 122 7.95 -8.49 -3.35
CA VAL A 122 7.76 -8.95 -4.73
C VAL A 122 7.95 -7.79 -5.70
N ASN A 123 7.42 -6.60 -5.41
CA ASN A 123 7.66 -5.39 -6.20
C ASN A 123 9.14 -5.04 -6.25
N ALA A 124 9.84 -5.05 -5.11
CA ALA A 124 11.26 -4.78 -5.02
C ALA A 124 12.09 -5.78 -5.85
N PHE A 125 11.73 -7.07 -5.80
CA PHE A 125 12.38 -8.10 -6.60
C PHE A 125 12.24 -7.85 -8.11
N PHE A 126 11.02 -7.59 -8.61
CA PHE A 126 10.82 -7.35 -10.04
C PHE A 126 11.40 -6.02 -10.52
N LEU A 127 11.37 -4.99 -9.66
CA LEU A 127 12.03 -3.72 -9.93
C LEU A 127 13.54 -3.90 -10.09
N PHE A 128 14.16 -4.62 -9.15
CA PHE A 128 15.59 -4.95 -9.21
C PHE A 128 15.97 -5.74 -10.46
N LEU A 129 15.14 -6.72 -10.87
CA LEU A 129 15.37 -7.45 -12.11
C LEU A 129 15.33 -6.54 -13.34
N SER A 130 14.37 -5.61 -13.41
CA SER A 130 14.16 -4.72 -14.55
C SER A 130 15.20 -3.60 -14.68
N ASN A 131 15.56 -2.96 -13.57
CA ASN A 131 16.46 -1.79 -13.56
C ASN A 131 17.91 -2.16 -13.27
N GLY A 132 18.16 -3.37 -12.75
CA GLY A 132 19.49 -3.88 -12.46
C GLY A 132 19.99 -4.83 -13.54
N PHE A 133 19.99 -6.13 -13.21
CA PHE A 133 20.79 -7.15 -13.87
C PHE A 133 20.49 -7.34 -15.37
N TYR A 134 19.23 -7.18 -15.80
CA TYR A 134 18.79 -7.43 -17.17
C TYR A 134 18.56 -6.16 -17.99
N GLY A 135 18.45 -5.00 -17.33
CA GLY A 135 18.21 -3.71 -17.96
C GLY A 135 16.84 -3.57 -18.67
N PRO A 136 16.60 -2.44 -19.35
CA PRO A 136 15.27 -2.08 -19.86
C PRO A 136 14.89 -2.76 -21.19
N LYS A 137 15.44 -3.95 -21.48
CA LYS A 137 15.26 -4.64 -22.77
C LYS A 137 15.04 -6.14 -22.58
N GLY A 138 14.30 -6.74 -23.51
CA GLY A 138 14.11 -8.18 -23.59
C GLY A 138 13.00 -8.73 -22.69
N ALA A 139 12.85 -10.05 -22.69
CA ALA A 139 11.71 -10.74 -22.07
C ALA A 139 11.59 -10.47 -20.56
N VAL A 140 12.72 -10.41 -19.83
CA VAL A 140 12.71 -10.18 -18.38
C VAL A 140 12.09 -8.82 -18.03
N PHE A 141 12.44 -7.77 -18.77
CA PHE A 141 11.83 -6.44 -18.60
C PHE A 141 10.31 -6.49 -18.80
N TYR A 142 9.83 -7.11 -19.87
CA TYR A 142 8.39 -7.22 -20.15
C TYR A 142 7.65 -8.04 -19.08
N ILE A 143 8.28 -9.11 -18.57
CA ILE A 143 7.73 -9.90 -17.46
C ILE A 143 7.66 -9.07 -16.18
N SER A 144 8.74 -8.37 -15.81
CA SER A 144 8.76 -7.48 -14.65
C SER A 144 7.70 -6.38 -14.77
N PHE A 145 7.60 -5.75 -15.94
CA PHE A 145 6.58 -4.73 -16.19
C PHE A 145 5.17 -5.30 -16.04
N PHE A 146 4.87 -6.45 -16.62
CA PHE A 146 3.59 -7.13 -16.46
C PHE A 146 3.28 -7.45 -14.98
N MET A 147 4.28 -7.94 -14.23
CA MET A 147 4.11 -8.24 -12.82
C MET A 147 3.81 -6.98 -12.00
N LEU A 148 4.56 -5.91 -12.20
CA LEU A 148 4.42 -4.64 -11.46
C LEU A 148 3.15 -3.86 -11.83
N SER A 149 2.75 -3.88 -13.10
CA SER A 149 1.62 -3.07 -13.59
C SER A 149 0.26 -3.77 -13.46
N ILE A 150 0.23 -5.10 -13.42
CA ILE A 150 -1.03 -5.86 -13.46
C ILE A 150 -1.13 -6.84 -12.29
N VAL A 151 -0.16 -7.74 -12.13
CA VAL A 151 -0.28 -8.84 -11.16
C VAL A 151 -0.26 -8.32 -9.74
N THR A 152 0.71 -7.46 -9.38
CA THR A 152 0.86 -6.99 -8.00
C THR A 152 -0.24 -6.01 -7.56
N PRO A 153 -0.77 -5.08 -8.39
CA PRO A 153 -1.93 -4.28 -8.01
C PRO A 153 -3.21 -5.10 -7.80
N VAL A 154 -3.45 -6.10 -8.67
CA VAL A 154 -4.59 -7.03 -8.52
C VAL A 154 -4.43 -7.85 -7.25
N TRP A 155 -3.22 -8.34 -6.97
CA TRP A 155 -2.93 -9.14 -5.78
C TRP A 155 -3.06 -8.31 -4.50
N HIS A 156 -2.51 -7.09 -4.48
CA HIS A 156 -2.65 -6.14 -3.37
C HIS A 156 -4.12 -5.87 -3.04
N SER A 157 -4.92 -5.63 -4.08
CA SER A 157 -6.37 -5.43 -3.95
C SER A 157 -7.10 -6.66 -3.43
N ALA A 158 -6.67 -7.87 -3.82
CA ALA A 158 -7.24 -9.12 -3.32
C ALA A 158 -6.94 -9.33 -1.83
N ILE A 159 -5.71 -9.01 -1.38
CA ILE A 159 -5.30 -9.07 0.03
C ILE A 159 -6.19 -8.13 0.85
N MET A 160 -6.29 -6.86 0.43
CA MET A 160 -7.11 -5.86 1.10
C MET A 160 -8.59 -6.25 1.15
N THR A 161 -9.14 -6.71 0.02
CA THR A 161 -10.54 -7.15 -0.08
C THR A 161 -10.84 -8.30 0.88
N ARG A 162 -9.91 -9.26 1.02
CA ARG A 162 -10.05 -10.36 1.98
C ARG A 162 -10.09 -9.84 3.41
N GLY A 163 -9.20 -8.91 3.76
CA GLY A 163 -9.18 -8.28 5.08
C GLY A 163 -10.46 -7.50 5.38
N ILE A 164 -10.91 -6.68 4.44
CA ILE A 164 -12.13 -5.88 4.54
C ILE A 164 -13.34 -6.80 4.75
N ASN A 165 -13.51 -7.82 3.91
CA ASN A 165 -14.59 -8.78 4.06
C ASN A 165 -14.54 -9.55 5.40
N ALA A 166 -13.35 -9.76 5.96
CA ALA A 166 -13.19 -10.43 7.26
C ALA A 166 -13.56 -9.54 8.45
N ILE A 167 -13.31 -8.23 8.39
CA ILE A 167 -13.62 -7.30 9.49
C ILE A 167 -15.05 -6.73 9.41
N TYR A 168 -15.61 -6.59 8.21
CA TYR A 168 -16.99 -6.11 8.03
C TYR A 168 -17.98 -7.27 8.01
N ASN A 169 -17.61 -8.45 7.51
CA ASN A 169 -18.56 -9.56 7.35
C ASN A 169 -19.79 -9.16 6.51
N PHE A 170 -19.53 -8.58 5.33
CA PHE A 170 -20.58 -8.19 4.38
C PHE A 170 -21.43 -9.39 3.92
N ASP A 171 -22.64 -9.09 3.45
CA ASP A 171 -23.49 -10.05 2.73
C ASP A 171 -22.73 -10.64 1.51
N GLU A 172 -22.96 -11.92 1.21
CA GLU A 172 -22.25 -12.65 0.15
C GLU A 172 -22.42 -12.00 -1.22
N ARG A 173 -23.58 -11.39 -1.47
CA ARG A 173 -23.90 -10.68 -2.71
C ARG A 173 -23.00 -9.45 -2.93
N LEU A 174 -22.46 -8.86 -1.87
CA LEU A 174 -21.65 -7.63 -1.93
C LEU A 174 -20.14 -7.89 -1.92
N LYS A 175 -19.70 -9.09 -1.53
CA LYS A 175 -18.27 -9.41 -1.38
C LYS A 175 -17.46 -9.22 -2.67
N GLY A 176 -18.06 -9.51 -3.83
CA GLY A 176 -17.44 -9.30 -5.13
C GLY A 176 -17.29 -7.81 -5.49
N ALA A 177 -18.30 -6.99 -5.16
CA ALA A 177 -18.26 -5.55 -5.42
C ALA A 177 -17.17 -4.84 -4.62
N VAL A 178 -16.86 -5.32 -3.41
CA VAL A 178 -15.76 -4.80 -2.58
C VAL A 178 -14.43 -4.87 -3.32
N PHE A 179 -14.17 -5.96 -4.06
CA PHE A 179 -12.94 -6.08 -4.85
C PHE A 179 -12.81 -4.97 -5.89
N GLY A 180 -13.86 -4.76 -6.68
CA GLY A 180 -13.87 -3.73 -7.72
C GLY A 180 -13.65 -2.33 -7.16
N LEU A 181 -14.32 -2.00 -6.05
CA LEU A 181 -14.15 -0.72 -5.37
C LEU A 181 -12.73 -0.52 -4.85
N VAL A 182 -12.17 -1.52 -4.17
CA VAL A 182 -10.81 -1.46 -3.62
C VAL A 182 -9.78 -1.34 -4.74
N TYR A 183 -9.92 -2.11 -5.82
CA TYR A 183 -9.01 -2.08 -6.95
C TYR A 183 -9.02 -0.73 -7.65
N ILE A 184 -10.21 -0.20 -7.98
CA ILE A 184 -10.35 1.10 -8.63
C ILE A 184 -9.78 2.20 -7.73
N TRP A 185 -10.17 2.23 -6.45
CA TRP A 185 -9.74 3.28 -5.53
C TRP A 185 -8.23 3.25 -5.25
N SER A 186 -7.67 2.09 -4.96
CA SER A 186 -6.22 1.95 -4.73
C SER A 186 -5.41 2.31 -5.97
N THR A 187 -5.88 1.96 -7.17
CA THR A 187 -5.21 2.33 -8.42
C THR A 187 -5.23 3.85 -8.63
N LEU A 188 -6.38 4.49 -8.47
CA LEU A 188 -6.50 5.96 -8.60
C LEU A 188 -5.63 6.69 -7.58
N LEU A 189 -5.67 6.24 -6.33
CA LEU A 189 -4.86 6.81 -5.26
C LEU A 189 -3.37 6.65 -5.54
N GLY A 190 -2.93 5.46 -5.98
CA GLY A 190 -1.54 5.20 -6.34
C GLY A 190 -1.01 6.12 -7.44
N TYR A 191 -1.79 6.34 -8.51
CA TYR A 191 -1.40 7.28 -9.56
C TYR A 191 -1.34 8.74 -9.06
N ALA A 192 -2.34 9.16 -8.26
CA ALA A 192 -2.36 10.51 -7.72
C ALA A 192 -1.18 10.76 -6.76
N LEU A 193 -0.87 9.81 -5.90
CA LEU A 193 0.26 9.89 -4.98
C LEU A 193 1.60 9.85 -5.69
N GLY A 194 1.79 8.94 -6.65
CA GLY A 194 3.01 8.92 -7.45
C GLY A 194 3.26 10.25 -8.14
N TYR A 195 2.22 10.85 -8.74
CA TYR A 195 2.32 12.18 -9.32
C TYR A 195 2.75 13.25 -8.29
N ILE A 196 2.13 13.27 -7.11
CA ILE A 196 2.46 14.23 -6.04
C ILE A 196 3.91 14.03 -5.56
N ILE A 197 4.35 12.78 -5.36
CA ILE A 197 5.71 12.48 -4.90
C ILE A 197 6.73 12.95 -5.93
N ASP A 198 6.57 12.52 -7.19
CA ASP A 198 7.56 12.76 -8.24
C ASP A 198 7.64 14.24 -8.64
N ASN A 199 6.49 14.93 -8.71
CA ASN A 199 6.43 16.29 -9.25
C ASN A 199 6.42 17.36 -8.17
N TRP A 200 5.97 17.06 -6.95
CA TRP A 200 5.87 18.07 -5.89
C TRP A 200 6.88 17.81 -4.79
N LEU A 201 6.96 16.60 -4.23
CA LEU A 201 7.82 16.33 -3.07
C LEU A 201 9.29 16.25 -3.47
N ILE A 202 9.64 15.38 -4.41
CA ILE A 202 11.03 15.12 -4.81
C ILE A 202 11.71 16.37 -5.41
N VAL A 203 10.95 17.26 -6.04
CA VAL A 203 11.45 18.53 -6.57
C VAL A 203 12.06 19.42 -5.49
N PHE A 204 11.62 19.34 -4.24
CA PHE A 204 12.23 20.11 -3.15
C PHE A 204 13.60 19.57 -2.69
N LEU A 205 14.06 18.44 -3.22
CA LEU A 205 15.36 17.83 -2.89
C LEU A 205 16.49 18.22 -3.86
N THR A 206 16.18 18.91 -4.97
CA THR A 206 17.18 19.41 -5.94
C THR A 206 17.99 20.56 -5.39
#